data_AF-A0A3P9N2G3-F1
#
_entry.id   AF-A0A3P9N2G3-F1
#
_cell.length_a   1.000
_cell.length_b   1.000
_cell.length_c   1.000
_cell.angle_alpha   90.00
_cell.angle_beta   90.00
_cell.angle_gamma   90.00
#
_symmetry.space_group_name_H-M   'P 1'
#
loop_
_entity.id
_entity.type
_entity.pdbx_description
1 polymer ?
#
loop_
_entity_poly.entity_id
_entity_poly.type
_entity_poly.pdbx_seq_one_letter_code
_entity_poly.pdbx_strand_id
1 'polypeptide(L)'
;MDTPSYFPVPPGVGMEENFLSLDDILLSQERLPVRTECVFPRLGFLEKSSDSQDIPETFIGRFRRTMDSSQNAYNEDTSVLVGRLDCLEKVLFRSGQNGLNGFQCWEKGQAAQLTASSLVLNYRKRKLVDVQS
;
A
#
# COMPACT_ATOMS: atom_id res chain seq x y z
N MET A 1 11.12 17.43 4.88
CA MET A 1 10.37 16.55 3.96
C MET A 1 11.32 15.44 3.53
N ASP A 2 11.25 14.27 4.14
CA ASP A 2 12.08 13.13 3.73
C ASP A 2 11.56 12.58 2.40
N THR A 3 12.27 12.87 1.30
CA THR A 3 12.05 12.17 0.04
C THR A 3 12.43 10.69 0.23
N PRO A 4 11.51 9.75 0.03
CA PRO A 4 11.83 8.33 0.18
C PRO A 4 12.86 7.94 -0.89
N SER A 5 13.94 7.28 -0.47
CA SER A 5 14.95 6.74 -1.38
C SER A 5 14.50 5.49 -2.14
N TYR A 6 13.31 4.97 -1.79
CA TYR A 6 12.72 3.77 -2.36
C TYR A 6 11.35 4.11 -2.93
N PHE A 7 11.18 3.83 -4.21
CA PHE A 7 9.91 3.97 -4.94
C PHE A 7 9.48 2.56 -5.38
N PRO A 8 8.44 1.97 -4.77
CA PRO A 8 7.89 0.70 -5.24
C PRO A 8 7.25 0.86 -6.62
N VAL A 9 7.21 -0.21 -7.40
CA VAL A 9 6.46 -0.25 -8.66
C VAL A 9 4.95 -0.22 -8.33
N PRO A 10 4.17 0.72 -8.90
CA PRO A 10 2.74 0.82 -8.61
C PRO A 10 1.92 -0.30 -9.29
N PRO A 11 0.76 -0.66 -8.74
CA PRO A 11 -0.17 -1.60 -9.37
C PRO A 11 -0.73 -1.09 -10.71
N GLY A 12 -1.11 -2.04 -11.57
CA GLY A 12 -1.86 -1.77 -12.79
C GLY A 12 -3.32 -1.43 -12.48
N VAL A 13 -3.81 -0.30 -13.00
CA VAL A 13 -5.22 0.15 -12.84
C VAL A 13 -5.99 0.04 -14.17
N GLY A 14 -5.44 -0.70 -15.14
CA GLY A 14 -5.97 -0.87 -16.49
C GLY A 14 -6.38 -2.32 -16.78
N MET A 15 -6.41 -2.70 -18.05
CA MET A 15 -6.65 -4.10 -18.46
C MET A 15 -5.46 -5.03 -18.21
N GLU A 16 -4.27 -4.50 -17.94
CA GLU A 16 -3.05 -5.28 -17.66
C GLU A 16 -2.50 -4.97 -16.27
N GLU A 17 -2.02 -6.02 -15.61
CA GLU A 17 -1.28 -5.96 -14.36
C GLU A 17 0.19 -5.54 -14.58
N ASN A 18 0.80 -4.88 -13.60
CA ASN A 18 2.22 -4.58 -13.63
C ASN A 18 3.02 -5.81 -13.15
N PHE A 19 3.76 -6.44 -14.06
CA PHE A 19 4.59 -7.62 -13.79
C PHE A 19 5.59 -7.49 -12.61
N LEU A 20 5.97 -6.26 -12.25
CA LEU A 20 6.88 -5.97 -11.12
C LEU A 20 6.16 -5.35 -9.89
N SER A 21 4.84 -5.18 -9.95
CA SER A 21 4.02 -4.74 -8.81
C SER A 21 3.84 -5.89 -7.82
N LEU A 22 4.27 -5.67 -6.58
CA LEU A 22 4.02 -6.65 -5.51
C LEU A 22 2.52 -6.76 -5.17
N ASP A 23 1.77 -5.66 -5.32
CA ASP A 23 0.33 -5.65 -5.06
C ASP A 23 -0.40 -6.53 -6.10
N ASP A 24 0.00 -6.49 -7.38
CA ASP A 24 -0.64 -7.28 -8.45
C ASP A 24 -0.23 -8.76 -8.36
N ILE A 25 1.04 -9.05 -8.04
CA ILE A 25 1.53 -10.41 -7.79
C ILE A 25 0.81 -11.05 -6.59
N LEU A 26 0.40 -10.27 -5.59
CA LEU A 26 -0.38 -10.75 -4.44
C LEU A 26 -1.88 -10.87 -4.76
N LEU A 27 -2.43 -9.93 -5.55
CA LEU A 27 -3.83 -9.95 -5.99
C LEU A 27 -4.13 -11.15 -6.91
N SER A 28 -3.22 -11.46 -7.85
CA SER A 28 -3.33 -12.63 -8.75
C SER A 28 -3.24 -13.99 -8.04
N GLN A 29 -2.88 -14.03 -6.76
CA GLN A 29 -2.94 -15.24 -5.93
C GLN A 29 -4.32 -15.43 -5.25
N GLU A 30 -5.22 -14.46 -5.34
CA GLU A 30 -6.60 -14.61 -4.89
C GLU A 30 -7.33 -15.65 -5.75
N ARG A 31 -8.02 -16.59 -5.10
CA ARG A 31 -8.65 -17.72 -5.78
C ARG A 31 -10.00 -17.31 -6.35
N LEU A 32 -10.11 -17.30 -7.68
CA LEU A 32 -11.38 -17.06 -8.36
C LEU A 32 -12.19 -18.35 -8.60
N PRO A 33 -13.53 -18.28 -8.64
CA PRO A 33 -14.36 -19.36 -9.16
C PRO A 33 -14.03 -19.61 -10.64
N VAL A 34 -13.87 -20.88 -11.01
CA VAL A 34 -13.78 -21.28 -12.43
C VAL A 34 -14.60 -22.54 -12.66
N ARG A 35 -15.37 -22.57 -13.76
CA ARG A 35 -16.01 -23.80 -14.27
C ARG A 35 -15.12 -24.40 -15.36
N THR A 36 -14.74 -25.66 -15.21
CA THR A 36 -14.01 -26.39 -16.25
C THR A 36 -14.96 -26.88 -17.33
N GLU A 37 -14.83 -26.39 -18.56
CA GLU A 37 -15.63 -26.86 -19.72
C GLU A 37 -15.14 -28.21 -20.29
N CYS A 38 -13.95 -28.67 -19.87
CA CYS A 38 -13.36 -29.93 -20.31
C CYS A 38 -12.66 -30.66 -19.14
N VAL A 39 -12.38 -31.95 -19.32
CA VAL A 39 -11.67 -32.77 -18.33
C VAL A 39 -10.16 -32.51 -18.40
N PHE A 40 -9.53 -32.26 -17.26
CA PHE A 40 -8.08 -32.17 -17.12
C PHE A 40 -7.52 -33.47 -16.51
N PRO A 41 -6.91 -34.38 -17.31
CA PRO A 41 -6.42 -35.65 -16.79
C PRO A 41 -5.30 -35.46 -15.77
N ARG A 42 -5.37 -36.19 -14.65
CA ARG A 42 -4.41 -36.18 -13.53
C ARG A 42 -4.39 -34.90 -12.66
N LEU A 43 -5.42 -34.04 -12.72
CA LEU A 43 -5.45 -32.77 -11.96
C LEU A 43 -6.33 -32.74 -10.70
N GLY A 44 -7.04 -33.83 -10.36
CA GLY A 44 -7.82 -33.93 -9.11
C GLY A 44 -9.20 -33.25 -9.16
N PHE A 45 -9.74 -32.92 -7.98
CA PHE A 45 -11.04 -32.25 -7.83
C PHE A 45 -10.86 -30.73 -7.62
N LEU A 46 -11.75 -29.93 -8.20
CA LEU A 46 -11.74 -28.47 -8.10
C LEU A 46 -13.08 -27.96 -7.52
N GLU A 47 -13.02 -27.02 -6.58
CA GLU A 47 -14.18 -26.52 -5.81
C GLU A 47 -14.71 -25.17 -6.36
N LYS A 48 -15.87 -24.66 -5.87
CA LYS A 48 -16.61 -23.52 -6.46
C LYS A 48 -17.03 -22.44 -5.43
N SER A 49 -16.72 -21.16 -5.68
CA SER A 49 -17.34 -19.94 -5.09
C SER A 49 -16.65 -18.66 -5.61
N SER A 50 -17.28 -17.51 -5.94
CA SER A 50 -18.70 -17.15 -6.18
C SER A 50 -18.77 -15.72 -6.80
N ASP A 51 -19.80 -15.38 -7.60
CA ASP A 51 -19.82 -14.17 -8.45
C ASP A 51 -20.15 -12.85 -7.71
N SER A 52 -19.47 -11.75 -8.06
CA SER A 52 -19.78 -10.37 -7.61
C SER A 52 -19.55 -9.37 -8.76
N GLN A 53 -20.48 -8.42 -8.98
CA GLN A 53 -20.61 -7.75 -10.28
C GLN A 53 -20.29 -6.25 -10.31
N ASP A 54 -20.28 -5.55 -9.16
CA ASP A 54 -20.31 -4.08 -9.09
C ASP A 54 -19.11 -3.46 -8.30
N ILE A 55 -17.90 -3.68 -8.82
CA ILE A 55 -16.65 -3.12 -8.23
C ILE A 55 -16.58 -1.58 -8.34
N PRO A 56 -16.88 -0.93 -9.49
CA PRO A 56 -16.73 0.52 -9.65
C PRO A 56 -17.66 1.34 -8.73
N GLU A 57 -18.92 0.95 -8.61
CA GLU A 57 -19.93 1.57 -7.77
C GLU A 57 -19.50 1.54 -6.29
N THR A 58 -18.94 0.41 -5.86
CA THR A 58 -18.43 0.20 -4.50
C THR A 58 -17.29 1.17 -4.17
N PHE A 59 -16.34 1.36 -5.10
CA PHE A 59 -15.25 2.33 -4.92
C PHE A 59 -15.76 3.77 -4.86
N ILE A 60 -16.63 4.17 -5.79
CA ILE A 60 -17.20 5.52 -5.85
C ILE A 60 -17.93 5.87 -4.54
N GLY A 61 -18.74 4.94 -4.00
CA GLY A 61 -19.45 5.14 -2.74
C GLY A 61 -18.53 5.27 -1.51
N ARG A 62 -17.35 4.63 -1.52
CA ARG A 62 -16.39 4.65 -0.41
C ARG A 62 -15.42 5.84 -0.48
N PHE A 63 -15.08 6.31 -1.69
CA PHE A 63 -14.04 7.33 -1.93
C PHE A 63 -14.17 8.57 -1.04
N ARG A 64 -15.36 9.16 -0.95
CA ARG A 64 -15.57 10.40 -0.15
C ARG A 64 -15.29 10.18 1.33
N ARG A 65 -15.73 9.05 1.89
CA ARG A 65 -15.48 8.68 3.30
C ARG A 65 -13.99 8.49 3.55
N THR A 66 -13.29 7.81 2.66
CA THR A 66 -11.84 7.57 2.77
C THR A 66 -11.06 8.88 2.69
N MET A 67 -11.42 9.78 1.76
CA MET A 67 -10.88 11.14 1.67
C MET A 67 -11.08 11.93 2.97
N ASP A 68 -12.34 12.13 3.38
CA ASP A 68 -12.68 12.94 4.56
C ASP A 68 -11.99 12.41 5.83
N SER A 69 -11.99 11.09 6.01
CA SER A 69 -11.33 10.47 7.18
C SER A 69 -9.80 10.65 7.14
N SER A 70 -9.18 10.61 5.95
CA SER A 70 -7.73 10.79 5.81
C SER A 70 -7.25 12.21 6.08
N GLN A 71 -8.12 13.21 5.90
CA GLN A 71 -7.80 14.63 6.03
C GLN A 71 -8.24 15.26 7.36
N ASN A 72 -9.15 14.62 8.11
CA ASN A 72 -9.62 15.14 9.40
C ASN A 72 -9.05 14.40 10.63
N ALA A 73 -8.47 13.20 10.47
CA ALA A 73 -7.91 12.42 11.56
C ALA A 73 -6.44 12.81 11.87
N TYR A 74 -6.20 13.96 12.50
CA TYR A 74 -4.85 14.39 12.91
C TYR A 74 -4.51 13.90 14.33
N ASN A 75 -3.40 13.17 14.49
CA ASN A 75 -2.98 12.51 15.74
C ASN A 75 -4.01 11.53 16.35
N GLU A 76 -4.99 11.06 15.58
CA GLU A 76 -5.96 10.04 16.00
C GLU A 76 -5.45 8.62 15.69
N ASP A 77 -5.93 7.62 16.43
CA ASP A 77 -5.68 6.21 16.10
C ASP A 77 -6.56 5.79 14.91
N THR A 78 -5.93 5.68 13.74
CA THR A 78 -6.59 5.29 12.49
C THR A 78 -6.59 3.77 12.24
N SER A 79 -5.99 2.96 13.14
CA SER A 79 -5.78 1.52 12.92
C SER A 79 -7.05 0.73 12.61
N VAL A 80 -8.13 0.97 13.38
CA VAL A 80 -9.43 0.31 13.21
C VAL A 80 -10.12 0.68 11.89
N LEU A 81 -9.93 1.91 11.43
CA LEU A 81 -10.46 2.38 10.15
C LEU A 81 -9.66 1.77 8.98
N VAL A 82 -8.33 1.94 9.02
CA VAL A 82 -7.39 1.46 7.99
C VAL A 82 -7.46 -0.06 7.85
N GLY A 83 -7.72 -0.80 8.92
CA GLY A 83 -7.94 -2.26 8.89
C GLY A 83 -9.11 -2.71 8.01
N ARG A 84 -10.07 -1.83 7.70
CA ARG A 84 -11.26 -2.13 6.86
C ARG A 84 -11.12 -1.69 5.39
N LEU A 85 -10.03 -0.99 5.06
CA LEU A 85 -9.76 -0.48 3.72
C LEU A 85 -9.08 -1.57 2.85
N ASP A 86 -9.33 -1.56 1.55
CA ASP A 86 -8.57 -2.38 0.60
C ASP A 86 -7.14 -1.82 0.36
N CYS A 87 -6.33 -2.46 -0.48
CA CYS A 87 -4.95 -2.02 -0.75
C CYS A 87 -4.89 -0.62 -1.40
N LEU A 88 -5.76 -0.33 -2.37
CA LEU A 88 -5.80 0.94 -3.09
C LEU A 88 -6.31 2.07 -2.20
N GLU A 89 -7.37 1.81 -1.42
CA GLU A 89 -7.88 2.74 -0.40
C GLU A 89 -6.86 3.02 0.70
N LYS A 90 -6.06 2.03 1.13
CA LYS A 90 -4.95 2.24 2.07
C LYS A 90 -3.90 3.19 1.50
N VAL A 91 -3.56 3.05 0.21
CA VAL A 91 -2.63 3.96 -0.48
C VAL A 91 -3.21 5.38 -0.57
N LEU A 92 -4.48 5.52 -0.95
CA LEU A 92 -5.19 6.81 -0.99
C LEU A 92 -5.26 7.48 0.38
N PHE A 93 -5.64 6.72 1.42
CA PHE A 93 -5.72 7.20 2.80
C PHE A 93 -4.36 7.67 3.32
N ARG A 94 -3.31 6.88 3.05
CA ARG A 94 -1.92 7.25 3.39
C ARG A 94 -1.47 8.52 2.67
N SER A 95 -1.88 8.71 1.41
CA SER A 95 -1.58 9.94 0.66
C SER A 95 -2.23 11.17 1.29
N GLY A 96 -3.52 11.09 1.66
CA GLY A 96 -4.23 12.15 2.37
C GLY A 96 -3.59 12.49 3.72
N GLN A 97 -3.26 11.46 4.50
CA GLN A 97 -2.53 11.59 5.77
C GLN A 97 -1.14 12.21 5.60
N ASN A 98 -0.36 11.83 4.58
CA ASN A 98 0.94 12.45 4.31
C ASN A 98 0.79 13.96 4.01
N GLY A 99 -0.25 14.34 3.25
CA GLY A 99 -0.57 15.74 2.98
C GLY A 99 -0.93 16.53 4.25
N LEU A 100 -1.84 15.98 5.06
CA LEU A 100 -2.27 16.57 6.34
C LEU A 100 -1.08 16.77 7.30
N ASN A 101 -0.30 15.72 7.54
CA ASN A 101 0.86 15.76 8.43
C ASN A 101 1.95 16.70 7.88
N GLY A 102 2.18 16.70 6.56
CA GLY A 102 3.11 17.61 5.90
C GLY A 102 2.74 19.08 6.07
N PHE A 103 1.45 19.41 5.90
CA PHE A 103 0.93 20.76 6.13
C PHE A 103 1.04 21.17 7.61
N GLN A 104 0.64 20.29 8.54
CA GLN A 104 0.74 20.55 9.98
C GLN A 104 2.17 20.76 10.46
N CYS A 105 3.16 20.01 9.94
CA CYS A 105 4.57 20.23 10.23
C CYS A 105 5.12 21.54 9.63
N TRP A 106 4.57 21.99 8.50
CA TRP A 106 4.91 23.30 7.91
C TRP A 106 4.33 24.46 8.72
N GLU A 107 3.04 24.39 9.08
CA GLU A 107 2.33 25.39 9.87
C GLU A 107 3.00 25.63 11.23
N LYS A 108 3.55 24.56 11.85
CA LYS A 108 4.28 24.60 13.12
C LYS A 108 5.76 25.01 12.98
N GLY A 109 6.22 25.34 11.77
CA GLY A 109 7.62 25.68 11.48
C GLY A 109 8.60 24.50 11.54
N GLN A 110 8.15 23.30 11.90
CA GLN A 110 8.98 22.10 12.06
C GLN A 110 9.60 21.65 10.72
N ALA A 111 8.94 21.94 9.59
CA ALA A 111 9.46 21.65 8.25
C ALA A 111 10.76 22.39 7.89
N ALA A 112 11.16 23.43 8.63
CA ALA A 112 12.43 24.13 8.45
C ALA A 112 13.62 23.42 9.09
N GLN A 113 13.39 22.43 9.96
CA GLN A 113 14.45 21.66 10.61
C GLN A 113 15.01 20.60 9.64
N LEU A 114 16.32 20.63 9.39
CA LEU A 114 17.00 19.58 8.64
C LEU A 114 17.22 18.35 9.53
N THR A 115 16.55 17.25 9.20
CA THR A 115 16.71 15.94 9.82
C THR A 115 17.67 15.06 9.02
N ALA A 116 18.37 14.15 9.70
CA ALA A 116 19.15 13.12 9.03
C ALA A 116 18.22 12.08 8.39
N SER A 117 18.46 11.72 7.13
CA SER A 117 17.70 10.69 6.42
C SER A 117 17.70 9.36 7.20
N SER A 118 16.56 8.67 7.19
CA SER A 118 16.37 7.36 7.83
C SER A 118 17.38 6.31 7.36
N LEU A 119 17.90 6.40 6.13
CA LEU A 119 19.02 5.58 5.67
C LEU A 119 20.26 5.74 6.55
N VAL A 120 20.65 6.97 6.86
CA VAL A 120 21.86 7.28 7.64
C VAL A 120 21.72 6.79 9.09
N LEU A 121 20.52 6.91 9.66
CA LEU A 121 20.21 6.40 11.01
C LEU A 121 20.30 4.86 11.09
N ASN A 122 19.91 4.16 10.03
CA ASN A 122 19.90 2.69 9.98
C ASN A 122 21.23 2.07 9.51
N TYR A 123 22.15 2.86 8.93
CA TYR A 123 23.46 2.37 8.45
C TYR A 123 24.44 2.12 9.61
N ARG A 124 24.39 0.91 10.18
CA ARG A 124 25.37 0.44 11.16
C ARG A 124 26.73 0.17 10.48
N LYS A 125 27.58 1.20 10.34
CA LYS A 125 28.95 1.04 9.82
C LYS A 125 29.70 -0.03 10.62
N ARG A 126 30.22 -1.06 9.93
CA ARG A 126 31.14 -2.03 10.51
C ARG A 126 32.40 -1.29 10.97
N LYS A 127 32.79 -1.45 12.23
CA LYS A 127 34.07 -0.92 12.72
C LYS A 127 35.19 -1.70 12.02
N LEU A 128 36.22 -0.98 11.55
CA LEU A 128 37.47 -1.62 11.12
C LEU A 128 38.05 -2.33 12.34
N VAL A 129 38.38 -3.62 12.21
CA VAL A 129 39.19 -4.32 13.22
C VAL A 129 40.63 -3.94 12.94
N ASP A 130 41.32 -3.42 13.94
CA ASP A 130 42.70 -2.98 13.81
C ASP A 130 43.60 -4.20 13.57
N VAL A 131 44.28 -4.24 12.42
CA VAL A 131 45.15 -5.36 12.06
C VAL A 131 46.49 -5.15 12.75
N GLN A 132 46.65 -5.79 13.91
CA GLN A 132 47.91 -5.82 14.64
C GLN A 132 49.01 -6.39 13.73
N SER A 133 50.07 -5.60 13.56
CA SER A 133 51.30 -5.96 12.82
C SER A 133 52.37 -6.52 13.75
#